data_AF-A0A126FCE6-F1
#
_entry.id   AF-A0A126FCE6-F1
#
_cell.length_a   1.000
_cell.length_b   1.000
_cell.length_c   1.000
_cell.angle_alpha   90.00
_cell.angle_beta   90.00
_cell.angle_gamma   90.00
#
_symmetry.space_group_name_H-M   'P 1'
#
loop_
_entity.id
_entity.type
_entity.pdbx_description
1 polymer ?
#
loop_
_entity_poly.entity_id
_entity_poly.type
_entity_poly.pdbx_seq_one_letter_code
_entity_poly.pdbx_strand_id
1 'polypeptide(L)'
;MNMSMFEQFLSPELLLMPTFPLSMLMPYLLIHHKPKLLGNRMTTATVKLLKMFLLNMTSQLTPKGQKWSPLLASLILMLLMSNLLSLLPYTFIPTSQLSTNMALALPLWLATIILGMKDKFSATLAHLLPEGSPTPLIPFMVLIETASQLMRPIALGVRLTA
;
A
#
# COMPACT_ATOMS: atom_id res chain seq x y z
N MET A 1 26.35 17.50 14.63
CA MET A 1 25.26 16.81 15.36
C MET A 1 23.93 16.79 14.60
N ASN A 2 23.56 17.79 13.79
CA ASN A 2 22.29 17.70 13.03
C ASN A 2 22.29 16.61 11.93
N MET A 3 23.43 16.39 11.25
CA MET A 3 23.49 15.40 10.17
C MET A 3 23.46 13.95 10.67
N SER A 4 23.98 13.68 11.89
CA SER A 4 24.03 12.32 12.45
C SER A 4 22.65 11.72 12.74
N MET A 5 21.61 12.56 12.91
CA MET A 5 20.23 12.09 13.05
C MET A 5 19.65 11.58 11.73
N PHE A 6 20.11 12.10 10.59
CA PHE A 6 19.61 11.73 9.26
C PHE A 6 20.41 10.58 8.62
N GLU A 7 21.56 10.22 9.17
CA GLU A 7 22.39 9.11 8.67
C GLU A 7 21.65 7.77 8.63
N GLN A 8 20.69 7.54 9.54
CA GLN A 8 19.87 6.32 9.54
C GLN A 8 18.92 6.22 8.32
N PHE A 9 18.54 7.35 7.72
CA PHE A 9 17.67 7.37 6.55
C PHE A 9 18.43 7.29 5.23
N LEU A 10 19.75 7.49 5.25
CA LEU A 10 20.57 7.37 4.05
C LEU A 10 20.68 5.89 3.66
N SER A 11 20.54 5.61 2.37
CA SER A 11 20.68 4.25 1.85
C SER A 11 22.11 3.75 2.08
N PRO A 12 22.33 2.66 2.82
CA PRO A 12 23.66 2.14 3.05
C PRO A 12 24.22 1.54 1.76
N GLU A 13 25.43 1.95 1.40
CA GLU A 13 26.20 1.35 0.33
C GLU A 13 27.28 0.45 0.91
N LEU A 14 27.32 -0.80 0.47
CA LEU A 14 28.41 -1.72 0.78
C LEU A 14 29.24 -1.87 -0.50
N LEU A 15 30.51 -1.49 -0.47
CA LEU A 15 31.42 -1.63 -1.62
C LEU A 15 30.81 -1.04 -2.92
N LEU A 16 30.23 0.16 -2.84
CA LEU A 16 29.54 0.86 -3.95
C LEU A 16 28.27 0.15 -4.49
N MET A 17 27.82 -0.95 -3.86
CA MET A 17 26.54 -1.58 -4.17
C MET A 17 25.46 -1.09 -3.20
N PRO A 18 24.31 -0.61 -3.69
CA PRO A 18 23.22 -0.23 -2.81
C PRO A 18 22.65 -1.46 -2.12
N THR A 19 22.56 -1.45 -0.79
CA THR A 19 21.97 -2.55 0.00
C THR A 19 20.44 -2.49 0.07
N PHE A 20 19.84 -1.47 -0.56
CA PHE A 20 18.41 -1.27 -0.70
C PHE A 20 17.61 -2.53 -1.09
N PRO A 21 17.90 -3.26 -2.20
CA PRO A 21 17.13 -4.43 -2.59
C PRO A 21 17.18 -5.56 -1.57
N LEU A 22 18.30 -5.70 -0.85
CA LEU A 22 18.44 -6.69 0.21
C LEU A 22 17.50 -6.37 1.38
N SER A 23 17.45 -5.10 1.80
CA SER A 23 16.54 -4.65 2.86
C SER A 23 15.06 -4.85 2.49
N MET A 24 14.71 -4.70 1.22
CA MET A 24 13.34 -4.91 0.73
C MET A 24 12.93 -6.39 0.74
N LEU A 25 13.88 -7.32 0.59
CA LEU A 25 13.61 -8.76 0.64
C LEU A 25 13.54 -9.31 2.07
N MET A 26 14.07 -8.61 3.08
CA MET A 26 14.09 -9.08 4.47
C MET A 26 12.70 -9.42 5.05
N PRO A 27 11.64 -8.62 4.85
CA PRO A 27 10.30 -8.95 5.35
C PRO A 27 9.75 -10.27 4.81
N TYR A 28 10.13 -10.66 3.59
CA TYR A 28 9.70 -11.92 2.99
C TYR A 28 10.32 -13.13 3.71
N LEU A 29 11.58 -13.05 4.13
CA LEU A 29 12.28 -14.13 4.83
C LEU A 29 11.68 -14.45 6.20
N LEU A 30 11.04 -13.47 6.85
CA LEU A 30 10.37 -13.66 8.14
C LEU A 30 9.11 -14.53 8.03
N ILE A 31 8.50 -14.61 6.84
CA ILE A 31 7.29 -15.39 6.61
C ILE A 31 7.69 -16.79 6.17
N HIS A 32 7.80 -17.69 7.15
CA HIS A 32 8.04 -19.10 6.87
C HIS A 32 6.72 -19.85 6.67
N HIS A 33 6.57 -20.57 5.55
CA HIS A 33 5.43 -21.46 5.32
C HIS A 33 5.85 -22.93 5.38
N LYS A 34 5.23 -23.73 6.26
CA LYS A 34 5.34 -25.19 6.25
C LYS A 34 4.05 -25.79 5.69
N PRO A 35 4.10 -26.59 4.61
CA PRO A 35 2.90 -27.14 3.96
C PRO A 35 2.27 -28.34 4.72
N LYS A 36 2.41 -28.40 6.05
CA LYS A 36 1.82 -29.44 6.90
C LYS A 36 0.52 -28.94 7.52
N LEU A 37 -0.49 -29.82 7.65
CA LEU A 37 -1.78 -29.49 8.26
C LEU A 37 -1.62 -28.99 9.71
N LEU A 38 -0.80 -29.67 10.50
CA LEU A 38 -0.27 -29.18 11.77
C LEU A 38 0.97 -28.33 11.50
N GLY A 39 0.74 -27.07 11.13
CA GLY A 39 1.81 -26.09 10.94
C GLY A 39 2.57 -25.76 12.23
N ASN A 40 3.61 -24.91 12.12
CA ASN A 40 4.30 -24.33 13.27
C ASN A 40 3.42 -23.27 13.96
N ARG A 41 3.67 -22.97 15.25
CA ARG A 41 2.97 -21.88 15.99
C ARG A 41 3.03 -20.54 15.26
N MET A 42 4.18 -20.23 14.64
CA MET A 42 4.34 -19.02 13.84
C MET A 42 3.52 -19.05 12.54
N THR A 43 3.41 -20.22 11.89
CA THR A 43 2.61 -20.34 10.66
C THR A 43 1.12 -20.30 10.96
N THR A 44 0.66 -20.82 12.09
CA THR A 44 -0.76 -20.73 12.47
C THR A 44 -1.15 -19.30 12.85
N ALA A 45 -0.27 -18.55 13.54
CA ALA A 45 -0.50 -17.14 13.85
C ALA A 45 -0.63 -16.27 12.59
N THR A 46 0.31 -16.42 11.65
CA THR A 46 0.29 -15.68 10.37
C THR A 46 -0.92 -16.03 9.51
N VAL A 47 -1.33 -17.31 9.45
CA VAL A 47 -2.55 -17.74 8.75
C VAL A 47 -3.82 -17.19 9.40
N LYS A 48 -3.90 -17.17 10.74
CA LYS A 48 -5.06 -16.60 11.46
C LYS A 48 -5.18 -15.10 11.22
N LEU A 49 -4.06 -14.38 11.24
CA LEU A 49 -4.00 -12.95 10.96
C LEU A 49 -4.45 -12.66 9.52
N LEU A 50 -3.92 -13.39 8.53
CA LEU A 50 -4.35 -13.26 7.12
C LEU A 50 -5.83 -13.57 6.94
N LYS A 51 -6.36 -14.60 7.59
CA LYS A 51 -7.79 -14.95 7.54
C LYS A 51 -8.66 -13.82 8.07
N MET A 52 -8.28 -13.19 9.20
CA MET A 52 -9.02 -12.07 9.77
C MET A 52 -9.05 -10.87 8.81
N PHE A 53 -7.91 -10.53 8.21
CA PHE A 53 -7.85 -9.44 7.21
C PHE A 53 -8.71 -9.75 5.98
N LEU A 54 -8.61 -10.96 5.43
CA LEU A 54 -9.38 -11.34 4.25
C LEU A 54 -10.88 -11.30 4.53
N LEU A 55 -11.33 -11.80 5.68
CA LEU A 55 -12.75 -11.76 6.06
C LEU A 55 -13.29 -10.32 6.12
N ASN A 56 -12.55 -9.42 6.80
CA ASN A 56 -12.93 -8.01 6.92
C ASN A 56 -12.95 -7.27 5.57
N MET A 57 -12.06 -7.63 4.65
CA MET A 57 -12.06 -7.08 3.29
C MET A 57 -13.24 -7.63 2.47
N THR A 58 -13.45 -8.95 2.49
CA THR A 58 -14.51 -9.58 1.69
C THR A 58 -15.92 -9.14 2.07
N SER A 59 -16.15 -8.70 3.31
CA SER A 59 -17.44 -8.16 3.73
C SER A 59 -17.73 -6.77 3.17
N GLN A 60 -16.70 -5.98 2.83
CA GLN A 60 -16.83 -4.63 2.27
C GLN A 60 -16.80 -4.62 0.74
N LEU A 61 -16.18 -5.63 0.13
CA LEU A 61 -15.93 -5.71 -1.31
C LEU A 61 -17.03 -6.49 -2.05
N THR A 62 -17.37 -6.02 -3.26
CA THR A 62 -18.24 -6.74 -4.21
C THR A 62 -17.59 -8.04 -4.68
N PRO A 63 -18.35 -9.04 -5.18
CA PRO A 63 -17.78 -10.33 -5.60
C PRO A 63 -16.71 -10.23 -6.69
N LYS A 64 -16.79 -9.24 -7.59
CA LYS A 64 -15.72 -8.95 -8.57
C LYS A 64 -14.46 -8.39 -7.88
N GLY A 65 -14.65 -7.52 -6.88
CA GLY A 65 -13.56 -6.91 -6.09
C GLY A 65 -12.84 -7.91 -5.18
N GLN A 66 -13.50 -8.98 -4.76
CA GLN A 66 -12.87 -10.02 -3.91
C GLN A 66 -11.65 -10.69 -4.57
N LYS A 67 -11.54 -10.68 -5.90
CA LYS A 67 -10.34 -11.16 -6.62
C LYS A 67 -9.07 -10.38 -6.26
N TRP A 68 -9.20 -9.12 -5.86
CA TRP A 68 -8.09 -8.25 -5.45
C TRP A 68 -7.72 -8.38 -3.97
N SER A 69 -8.59 -9.02 -3.17
CA SER A 69 -8.38 -9.26 -1.74
C SER A 69 -7.04 -9.92 -1.40
N PRO A 70 -6.58 -11.00 -2.08
CA PRO A 70 -5.28 -11.61 -1.75
C PRO A 70 -4.09 -10.69 -2.04
N LEU A 71 -4.16 -9.85 -3.08
CA LEU A 71 -3.11 -8.88 -3.40
C LEU A 71 -3.02 -7.79 -2.32
N LEU A 72 -4.17 -7.29 -1.86
CA LEU A 72 -4.21 -6.29 -0.78
C LEU A 72 -3.74 -6.88 0.55
N ALA A 73 -4.12 -8.14 0.84
CA ALA A 73 -3.69 -8.83 2.06
C ALA A 73 -2.17 -9.07 2.09
N SER A 74 -1.55 -9.45 0.96
CA SER A 74 -0.10 -9.62 0.90
C SER A 74 0.64 -8.29 1.05
N LEU A 75 0.12 -7.21 0.48
CA LEU A 75 0.69 -5.88 0.62
C LEU A 75 0.63 -5.36 2.06
N ILE A 76 -0.50 -5.54 2.75
CA ILE A 76 -0.63 -5.18 4.17
C ILE A 76 0.37 -5.99 5.02
N LEU A 77 0.51 -7.29 4.75
CA LEU A 77 1.45 -8.13 5.49
C LEU A 77 2.91 -7.69 5.27
N MET A 78 3.26 -7.36 4.02
CA MET A 78 4.59 -6.84 3.68
C MET A 78 4.89 -5.52 4.42
N LEU A 79 3.97 -4.55 4.36
CA LEU A 79 4.13 -3.26 5.03
C LEU A 79 4.17 -3.40 6.56
N LEU A 80 3.37 -4.30 7.12
CA LEU A 80 3.36 -4.59 8.56
C LEU A 80 4.74 -5.14 8.99
N MET A 81 5.28 -6.10 8.26
CA MET A 81 6.58 -6.70 8.59
C MET A 81 7.74 -5.72 8.43
N SER A 82 7.76 -4.89 7.38
CA SER A 82 8.78 -3.85 7.23
C SER A 82 8.73 -2.82 8.35
N ASN A 83 7.52 -2.39 8.75
CA ASN A 83 7.37 -1.41 9.82
C ASN A 83 7.68 -2.01 11.20
N LEU A 84 7.40 -3.28 11.45
CA LEU A 84 7.83 -3.95 12.68
C LEU A 84 9.36 -4.06 12.75
N LEU A 85 10.02 -4.33 11.63
CA LEU A 85 11.48 -4.38 11.57
C LEU A 85 12.13 -3.00 11.80
N SER A 86 11.38 -1.92 11.50
CA SER A 86 11.84 -0.54 11.71
C SER A 86 12.04 -0.14 13.17
N LEU A 87 11.39 -0.86 14.10
CA LEU A 87 11.50 -0.59 15.53
C LEU A 87 12.83 -1.08 16.12
N LEU A 88 13.59 -1.89 15.38
CA LEU A 88 14.88 -2.38 15.82
C LEU A 88 15.95 -1.28 15.68
N PRO A 89 16.86 -1.14 16.66
CA PRO A 89 17.92 -0.14 16.58
C PRO A 89 18.87 -0.45 15.41
N TYR A 90 19.34 0.59 14.74
CA TYR A 90 20.31 0.54 13.63
C TYR A 90 19.86 -0.20 12.37
N THR A 91 18.56 -0.37 12.13
CA THR A 91 18.05 -0.91 10.86
C THR A 91 17.73 0.22 9.87
N PHE A 92 18.17 0.04 8.62
CA PHE A 92 17.71 0.85 7.48
C PHE A 92 16.46 0.21 6.90
N ILE A 93 15.41 1.02 6.69
CA ILE A 93 14.11 0.52 6.21
C ILE A 93 13.76 1.23 4.91
N PRO A 94 13.49 0.46 3.83
CA PRO A 94 13.18 1.04 2.53
C PRO A 94 11.90 1.88 2.56
N THR A 95 10.92 1.56 3.42
CA THR A 95 9.63 2.29 3.53
C THR A 95 9.74 3.72 4.08
N SER A 96 10.89 4.10 4.65
CA SER A 96 11.13 5.49 5.07
C SER A 96 11.35 6.43 3.87
N GLN A 97 11.76 5.88 2.73
CA GLN A 97 12.01 6.64 1.52
C GLN A 97 10.70 6.88 0.76
N LEU A 98 10.42 8.14 0.44
CA LEU A 98 9.22 8.50 -0.32
C LEU A 98 9.16 7.82 -1.68
N SER A 99 10.32 7.59 -2.30
CA SER A 99 10.42 6.92 -3.60
C SER A 99 9.81 5.52 -3.59
N THR A 100 10.01 4.73 -2.52
CA THR A 100 9.48 3.36 -2.44
C THR A 100 7.98 3.35 -2.25
N ASN A 101 7.47 4.26 -1.42
CA ASN A 101 6.04 4.34 -1.12
C ASN A 101 5.27 4.85 -2.34
N MET A 102 5.83 5.79 -3.08
CA MET A 102 5.28 6.24 -4.36
C MET A 102 5.30 5.12 -5.43
N ALA A 103 6.37 4.32 -5.48
CA ALA A 103 6.46 3.19 -6.39
C ALA A 103 5.40 2.11 -6.09
N LEU A 104 4.95 1.96 -4.84
CA LEU A 104 3.84 1.08 -4.47
C LEU A 104 2.47 1.72 -4.69
N ALA A 105 2.31 3.00 -4.33
CA ALA A 105 1.03 3.70 -4.35
C ALA A 105 0.52 4.00 -5.78
N LEU A 106 1.40 4.45 -6.68
CA LEU A 106 1.01 4.86 -8.03
C LEU A 106 0.43 3.70 -8.86
N PRO A 107 1.05 2.50 -8.93
CA PRO A 107 0.49 1.38 -9.70
C PRO A 107 -0.84 0.89 -9.15
N LEU A 108 -1.00 0.83 -7.83
CA LEU A 108 -2.25 0.41 -7.20
C LEU A 108 -3.38 1.40 -7.46
N TRP A 109 -3.09 2.69 -7.34
CA TRP A 109 -4.06 3.73 -7.67
C TRP A 109 -4.44 3.70 -9.16
N LEU A 110 -3.46 3.61 -10.06
CA LEU A 110 -3.72 3.46 -11.50
C LEU A 110 -4.57 2.22 -11.80
N ALA A 111 -4.28 1.08 -11.15
CA ALA A 111 -5.05 -0.13 -11.32
C ALA A 111 -6.54 0.06 -10.96
N THR A 112 -6.84 0.81 -9.89
CA THR A 112 -8.23 1.10 -9.50
C THR A 112 -8.95 1.98 -10.51
N ILE A 113 -8.28 3.00 -11.06
CA ILE A 113 -8.86 3.86 -12.12
C ILE A 113 -9.12 3.06 -13.39
N ILE A 114 -8.13 2.28 -13.85
CA ILE A 114 -8.26 1.48 -15.07
C ILE A 114 -9.38 0.44 -14.91
N LEU A 115 -9.47 -0.22 -13.75
CA LEU A 115 -10.54 -1.17 -13.48
C LEU A 115 -11.92 -0.49 -13.47
N GLY A 116 -12.03 0.67 -12.83
CA GLY A 116 -13.28 1.45 -12.81
C GLY A 116 -13.73 1.86 -14.21
N MET A 117 -12.81 2.40 -15.03
CA MET A 117 -13.10 2.82 -16.40
C MET A 117 -13.50 1.64 -17.30
N LYS A 118 -12.89 0.46 -17.11
CA LYS A 118 -13.20 -0.76 -17.88
C LYS A 118 -14.53 -1.38 -17.51
N ASP A 119 -14.85 -1.49 -16.21
CA ASP A 119 -16.07 -2.15 -15.77
C ASP A 119 -17.31 -1.27 -15.95
N LYS A 120 -17.21 0.03 -15.63
CA LYS A 120 -18.34 0.99 -15.70
C LYS A 120 -17.88 2.40 -16.04
N PHE A 121 -17.66 2.67 -17.32
CA PHE A 121 -17.26 4.01 -17.78
C PHE A 121 -18.27 5.11 -17.41
N SER A 122 -19.57 4.85 -17.58
CA SER A 122 -20.61 5.85 -17.25
C SER A 122 -20.71 6.13 -15.75
N ALA A 123 -20.64 5.11 -14.90
CA ALA A 123 -20.74 5.28 -13.45
C ALA A 123 -19.48 5.92 -12.85
N THR A 124 -18.30 5.68 -13.43
CA THR A 124 -17.06 6.34 -12.99
C THR A 124 -17.03 7.81 -13.34
N LEU A 125 -17.53 8.20 -14.52
CA LEU A 125 -17.71 9.61 -14.87
C LEU A 125 -18.81 10.28 -14.04
N ALA A 126 -19.91 9.56 -13.74
CA ALA A 126 -20.97 10.08 -12.89
C ALA A 126 -20.48 10.38 -11.47
N HIS A 127 -19.56 9.59 -10.92
CA HIS A 127 -18.97 9.85 -9.60
C HIS A 127 -18.09 11.11 -9.54
N LEU A 128 -17.70 11.68 -10.68
CA LEU A 128 -17.04 13.00 -10.71
C LEU A 128 -18.02 14.13 -10.37
N LEU A 129 -19.32 13.85 -10.39
CA LEU A 129 -20.35 14.79 -10.00
C LEU A 129 -20.96 14.39 -8.66
N PRO A 130 -20.90 15.26 -7.63
CA PRO A 130 -21.68 15.04 -6.42
C PRO A 130 -23.17 15.18 -6.77
N GLU A 131 -23.94 14.16 -6.40
CA GLU A 131 -25.40 14.12 -6.55
C GLU A 131 -26.04 15.35 -5.86
N GLY A 132 -26.88 16.09 -6.59
CA GLY A 132 -27.61 17.24 -6.06
C GLY A 132 -26.90 18.60 -6.14
N SER A 133 -25.84 18.76 -6.94
CA SER A 133 -25.20 20.08 -7.12
C SER A 133 -26.04 21.06 -7.96
N PRO A 134 -26.12 22.36 -7.59
CA PRO A 134 -26.82 23.36 -8.39
C PRO A 134 -26.16 23.54 -9.77
N THR A 135 -26.96 23.66 -10.83
CA THR A 135 -26.51 23.74 -12.23
C THR A 135 -25.37 24.72 -12.54
N PRO A 136 -25.21 25.88 -11.86
CA PRO A 136 -24.10 26.79 -12.12
C PRO A 136 -22.75 26.30 -11.57
N LEU A 137 -22.74 25.49 -10.51
CA LEU A 137 -21.54 25.10 -9.75
C LEU A 137 -20.91 23.80 -10.23
N ILE A 138 -21.63 23.05 -11.06
CA ILE A 138 -21.21 21.78 -11.69
C ILE A 138 -19.77 21.84 -12.25
N PRO A 139 -19.38 22.80 -13.13
CA PRO A 139 -18.05 22.78 -13.73
C PRO A 139 -16.93 22.97 -12.71
N PHE A 140 -17.16 23.74 -11.64
CA PHE A 140 -16.18 23.96 -10.59
C PHE A 140 -16.02 22.72 -9.69
N MET A 141 -17.12 22.03 -9.38
CA MET A 141 -17.08 20.81 -8.57
C MET A 141 -16.33 19.66 -9.28
N VAL A 142 -16.49 19.51 -10.59
CA VAL A 142 -15.75 18.50 -11.37
C VAL A 142 -14.24 18.77 -11.33
N LEU A 143 -13.81 20.03 -11.42
CA LEU A 143 -12.40 20.40 -11.31
C LEU A 143 -11.82 20.03 -9.92
N ILE A 144 -12.58 20.23 -8.85
CA ILE A 144 -12.14 19.88 -7.50
C ILE A 144 -12.08 18.35 -7.32
N GLU A 145 -13.10 17.61 -7.77
CA GLU A 145 -13.11 16.15 -7.61
C GLU A 145 -12.00 15.48 -8.44
N THR A 146 -11.73 15.98 -9.65
CA THR A 146 -10.58 15.50 -10.46
C THR A 146 -9.24 15.81 -9.78
N ALA A 147 -9.06 17.00 -9.22
CA ALA A 147 -7.86 17.32 -8.43
C ALA A 147 -7.75 16.43 -7.17
N SER A 148 -8.85 16.22 -6.45
CA SER A 148 -8.92 15.33 -5.29
C SER A 148 -8.52 13.90 -5.64
N GLN A 149 -8.99 13.37 -6.78
CA GLN A 149 -8.65 12.04 -7.24
C GLN A 149 -7.16 11.88 -7.55
N LEU A 150 -6.50 12.93 -8.08
CA LEU A 150 -5.05 12.97 -8.32
C LEU A 150 -4.22 13.11 -7.04
N MET A 151 -4.77 13.73 -5.99
CA MET A 151 -4.07 13.86 -4.70
C MET A 151 -4.09 12.57 -3.87
N ARG A 152 -5.01 11.64 -4.12
CA ARG A 152 -5.11 10.35 -3.40
C ARG A 152 -3.81 9.52 -3.40
N PRO A 153 -3.12 9.26 -4.52
CA PRO A 153 -1.88 8.46 -4.51
C PRO A 153 -0.75 9.19 -3.78
N ILE A 154 -0.69 10.52 -3.88
CA ILE A 154 0.29 11.34 -3.19
C ILE A 154 0.06 11.26 -1.67
N ALA A 155 -1.19 11.41 -1.23
CA ALA A 155 -1.56 11.29 0.17
C ALA A 155 -1.26 9.89 0.73
N LEU A 156 -1.53 8.82 -0.03
CA LEU A 156 -1.20 7.45 0.36
C LEU A 156 0.31 7.24 0.53
N GLY A 157 1.12 7.76 -0.39
CA GLY A 157 2.58 7.65 -0.33
C GLY A 157 3.18 8.41 0.86
N VAL A 158 2.75 9.65 1.07
CA VAL A 158 3.22 10.50 2.18
C VAL A 158 2.80 9.93 3.54
N ARG A 159 1.60 9.34 3.66
CA ARG A 159 1.12 8.73 4.92
C ARG A 159 1.98 7.56 5.38
N LEU A 160 2.70 6.91 4.48
CA LEU A 160 3.60 5.81 4.84
C LEU A 160 5.00 6.29 5.23
N THR A 161 5.41 7.48 4.80
CA THR A 161 6.71 8.08 5.15
C THR A 161 6.67 8.98 6.40
N ALA A 162 5.52 9.62 6.64
CA ALA A 162 5.31 10.56 7.75
C ALA A 162 4.97 9.81 9.04
#